data_AF-A0A6G5A2I1-F1
#
_entry.id   AF-A0A6G5A2I1-F1
#
_cell.length_a   1.000
_cell.length_b   1.000
_cell.length_c   1.000
_cell.angle_alpha   90.00
_cell.angle_beta   90.00
_cell.angle_gamma   90.00
#
_symmetry.space_group_name_H-M   'P 1'
#
loop_
_entity.id
_entity.type
_entity.pdbx_description
1 polymer ?
#
loop_
_entity_poly.entity_id
_entity_poly.type
_entity_poly.pdbx_seq_one_letter_code
_entity_poly.pdbx_strand_id
1 'polypeptide(L)'
;MLKNQLLATLIFVGCAAMFECHWWVWKDARDIREFINTTAPVWTYLTSEMTSIECKADLYIVMTAEYVQFQRSYYRASEKFIYRLLAKLDSIRKTA
;
A
#
# COMPACT_ATOMS: atom_id res chain seq x y z
N MET A 1 -13.20 14.03 -46.17
CA MET A 1 -13.56 12.89 -45.29
C MET A 1 -12.41 12.42 -44.39
N LEU A 2 -11.12 12.63 -44.75
CA LEU A 2 -9.94 12.13 -44.00
C LEU A 2 -9.72 12.76 -42.60
N LYS A 3 -9.99 14.06 -42.43
CA LYS A 3 -9.69 14.82 -41.19
C LYS A 3 -10.54 14.40 -39.98
N ASN A 4 -11.83 14.12 -40.19
CA ASN A 4 -12.74 13.75 -39.10
C ASN A 4 -12.50 12.30 -38.62
N GLN A 5 -12.00 11.43 -39.50
CA GLN A 5 -11.64 10.06 -39.13
C GLN A 5 -10.34 9.97 -38.34
N LEU A 6 -9.35 10.82 -38.66
CA LEU A 6 -8.10 10.97 -37.90
C LEU A 6 -8.33 11.48 -36.47
N LEU A 7 -9.24 12.44 -36.32
CA LEU A 7 -9.63 12.97 -35.00
C LEU A 7 -10.34 11.91 -34.16
N ALA A 8 -11.26 11.15 -34.76
CA ALA A 8 -11.96 10.06 -34.07
C ALA A 8 -10.98 8.96 -33.61
N THR A 9 -9.99 8.60 -34.44
CA THR A 9 -8.98 7.59 -34.07
C THR A 9 -8.06 8.07 -32.94
N LEU A 10 -7.63 9.33 -32.95
CA LEU A 10 -6.83 9.90 -31.85
C LEU A 10 -7.58 9.92 -30.52
N ILE A 11 -8.88 10.26 -30.54
CA ILE A 11 -9.73 10.23 -29.34
C ILE A 11 -9.88 8.79 -28.82
N PHE A 12 -10.10 7.82 -29.73
CA PHE A 12 -10.29 6.42 -29.34
C PHE A 12 -9.03 5.81 -28.73
N VAL A 13 -7.85 6.09 -29.29
CA VAL A 13 -6.56 5.64 -28.75
C VAL A 13 -6.27 6.29 -27.39
N GLY A 14 -6.60 7.58 -27.24
CA GLY A 14 -6.51 8.26 -25.94
C GLY A 14 -7.43 7.65 -24.87
N CYS A 15 -8.66 7.32 -25.22
CA CYS A 15 -9.60 6.64 -24.31
C CYS A 15 -9.13 5.23 -23.92
N ALA A 16 -8.62 4.45 -24.87
CA ALA A 16 -8.09 3.11 -24.59
C ALA A 16 -6.86 3.16 -23.66
N ALA A 17 -5.93 4.09 -23.89
CA ALA A 17 -4.77 4.29 -23.02
C ALA A 17 -5.17 4.74 -21.59
N MET A 18 -6.20 5.59 -21.45
CA MET A 18 -6.72 5.99 -20.14
C MET A 18 -7.41 4.83 -19.40
N PHE A 19 -8.08 3.92 -20.11
CA PHE A 19 -8.69 2.72 -19.52
C PHE A 19 -7.63 1.73 -19.01
N GLU A 20 -6.51 1.56 -19.71
CA GLU A 20 -5.43 0.72 -19.25
C GLU A 20 -4.79 1.25 -17.96
N CYS A 21 -4.65 2.56 -17.81
CA CYS A 21 -4.11 3.17 -16.58
C CYS A 21 -5.02 2.96 -15.34
N HIS A 22 -6.33 2.82 -15.52
CA HIS A 22 -7.25 2.61 -14.39
C HIS A 22 -7.10 1.20 -13.77
N TRP A 23 -6.71 0.19 -14.55
CA TRP A 23 -6.64 -1.20 -14.07
C TRP A 23 -5.50 -1.43 -13.06
N TRP A 24 -4.42 -0.66 -13.14
CA TRP A 24 -3.25 -0.83 -12.25
C TRP A 24 -3.50 -0.32 -10.83
N VAL A 25 -4.43 0.63 -10.65
CA VAL A 25 -4.70 1.24 -9.34
C VAL A 25 -5.42 0.28 -8.39
N TRP A 26 -6.18 -0.69 -8.91
CA TRP A 26 -6.99 -1.60 -8.11
C TRP A 26 -6.30 -2.94 -7.81
N LYS A 27 -5.14 -3.22 -8.43
CA LYS A 27 -4.45 -4.51 -8.31
C LYS A 27 -3.45 -4.58 -7.16
N ASP A 28 -3.14 -3.46 -6.52
CA ASP A 28 -2.07 -3.36 -5.51
C ASP A 28 -2.61 -3.34 -4.07
N ALA A 29 -3.71 -4.06 -3.81
CA ALA A 29 -4.10 -4.42 -2.46
C ALA A 29 -3.16 -5.52 -1.94
N ARG A 30 -1.91 -5.16 -1.68
CA ARG A 30 -0.91 -6.07 -1.10
C ARG A 30 -1.42 -6.59 0.23
N ASP A 31 -1.66 -7.89 0.31
CA ASP A 31 -2.10 -8.54 1.54
C ASP A 31 -0.93 -8.55 2.53
N ILE A 32 -1.14 -8.07 3.76
CA ILE A 32 -0.13 -8.13 4.82
C ILE A 32 0.36 -9.57 5.05
N ARG A 33 -0.46 -10.57 4.68
CA ARG A 33 -0.10 -11.99 4.74
C ARG A 33 1.09 -12.37 3.87
N GLU A 34 1.30 -11.68 2.74
CA GLU A 34 2.46 -11.90 1.87
C GLU A 34 3.78 -11.52 2.57
N PHE A 35 3.71 -10.62 3.57
CA PHE A 35 4.86 -10.17 4.33
C PHE A 35 5.10 -10.99 5.61
N ILE A 36 4.26 -11.96 5.97
CA ILE A 36 4.46 -12.76 7.20
C ILE A 36 5.75 -13.57 7.13
N ASN A 37 6.08 -14.09 5.95
CA ASN A 37 7.23 -14.97 5.77
C ASN A 37 8.54 -14.20 5.53
N THR A 38 8.49 -12.86 5.45
CA THR A 38 9.72 -12.09 5.32
C THR A 38 10.40 -11.95 6.68
N THR A 39 11.70 -12.27 6.72
CA THR A 39 12.55 -11.95 7.87
C THR A 39 13.02 -10.50 7.84
N ALA A 40 12.84 -9.82 6.70
CA ALA A 40 13.23 -8.42 6.56
C ALA A 40 12.20 -7.51 7.24
N PRO A 41 12.63 -6.46 7.95
CA PRO A 41 11.72 -5.48 8.54
C PRO A 41 10.92 -4.76 7.45
N VAL A 42 9.65 -4.49 7.73
CA VAL A 42 8.79 -3.70 6.84
C VAL A 42 9.02 -2.23 7.16
N TRP A 43 9.48 -1.47 6.16
CA TRP A 43 9.68 -0.03 6.27
C TRP A 43 8.48 0.71 5.70
N THR A 44 7.75 1.43 6.54
CA THR A 44 6.65 2.28 6.10
C THR A 44 7.15 3.73 5.99
N TYR A 45 7.20 4.25 4.77
CA TYR A 45 7.58 5.65 4.47
C TYR A 45 6.38 6.56 4.20
N LEU A 46 5.18 5.98 4.11
CA LEU A 46 3.95 6.70 3.77
C LEU A 46 3.24 7.18 5.04
N THR A 47 3.19 8.49 5.20
CA THR A 47 2.32 9.19 6.15
C THR A 47 1.42 10.12 5.35
N SER A 48 0.15 10.23 5.72
CA SER A 48 -0.80 11.19 5.13
C SER A 48 -0.44 12.64 5.44
N GLU A 49 0.46 12.87 6.40
CA GLU A 49 0.99 14.18 6.75
C GLU A 49 2.36 14.37 6.09
N MET A 50 2.48 15.43 5.28
CA MET A 50 3.70 15.80 4.55
C MET A 50 4.76 16.47 5.44
N THR A 51 4.41 16.84 6.67
CA THR A 51 5.30 17.49 7.63
C THR A 51 5.53 16.53 8.79
N SER A 52 6.77 16.10 9.03
CA SER A 52 7.20 15.04 9.99
C SER A 52 7.18 13.59 9.46
N ILE A 53 7.93 13.34 8.38
CA ILE A 53 8.20 11.97 7.93
C ILE A 53 9.05 11.26 8.98
N GLU A 54 8.45 10.31 9.70
CA GLU A 54 9.15 9.41 10.61
C GLU A 54 9.40 8.08 9.91
N CYS A 55 10.66 7.70 9.74
CA CYS A 55 11.03 6.39 9.22
C CYS A 55 10.71 5.31 10.28
N LYS A 56 9.52 4.72 10.16
CA LYS A 56 9.04 3.65 11.04
C LYS A 56 9.41 2.29 10.44
N ALA A 57 10.08 1.48 11.24
CA ALA A 57 10.41 0.10 10.94
C ALA A 57 9.57 -0.83 11.82
N ASP A 58 8.85 -1.74 11.19
CA ASP A 58 8.02 -2.74 11.85
C ASP A 58 8.63 -4.14 11.70
N LEU A 59 8.96 -4.75 12.84
CA LEU A 59 9.37 -6.14 12.93
C LEU A 59 8.15 -6.99 13.29
N TYR A 60 7.88 -8.02 12.48
CA TYR A 60 6.86 -9.01 12.78
C TYR A 60 7.17 -9.76 14.08
N ILE A 61 6.17 -9.94 14.94
CA ILE A 61 6.26 -10.79 16.14
C ILE A 61 5.39 -12.04 15.96
N VAL A 62 4.08 -11.84 15.76
CA VAL A 62 3.09 -12.93 15.66
C VAL A 62 1.87 -12.47 14.88
N MET A 63 1.24 -13.38 14.13
CA MET A 63 -0.08 -13.20 13.54
C MET A 63 -0.98 -14.37 13.90
N THR A 64 -2.25 -14.07 14.17
CA THR A 64 -3.34 -15.02 14.37
C THR A 64 -4.42 -14.78 13.33
N ALA A 65 -5.52 -15.54 13.40
CA ALA A 65 -6.69 -15.29 12.56
C ALA A 65 -7.38 -13.94 12.87
N GLU A 66 -7.12 -13.34 14.04
CA GLU A 66 -7.85 -12.17 14.55
C GLU A 66 -7.00 -10.90 14.62
N TYR A 67 -5.68 -11.04 14.74
CA TYR A 67 -4.79 -9.90 14.91
C TYR A 67 -3.37 -10.19 14.41
N VAL A 68 -2.62 -9.12 14.18
CA VAL A 68 -1.18 -9.14 13.96
C VAL A 68 -0.49 -8.21 14.96
N GLN A 69 0.66 -8.64 15.46
CA GLN A 69 1.49 -7.89 16.39
C GLN A 69 2.84 -7.57 15.77
N PHE A 70 3.22 -6.30 15.85
CA PHE A 70 4.50 -5.79 15.40
C PHE A 70 5.27 -5.13 16.54
N GLN A 71 6.60 -5.18 16.47
CA GLN A 71 7.48 -4.27 17.19
C GLN A 71 7.83 -3.12 16.26
N ARG A 72 7.28 -1.94 16.54
CA ARG A 72 7.59 -0.71 15.81
C ARG A 72 8.77 -0.01 16.44
N SER A 73 9.70 0.47 15.61
CA SER A 73 10.76 1.38 16.04
C SER A 73 10.95 2.54 15.06
N TYR A 74 11.29 3.71 15.60
CA TYR A 74 11.66 4.88 14.80
C TYR A 74 12.59 5.80 15.61
N TYR A 75 13.23 6.73 14.90
CA TYR A 75 14.04 7.78 15.49
C TYR A 75 13.32 9.13 15.40
N ARG A 76 13.31 9.89 16.50
CA ARG A 76 12.86 11.28 16.54
C ARG A 76 13.88 12.08 17.34
N ALA A 77 14.41 13.15 16.74
CA ALA A 77 15.47 13.98 17.36
C ALA A 77 16.68 13.17 17.89
N SER A 78 17.09 12.12 17.16
CA SER A 78 18.15 11.16 17.54
C SER A 78 17.81 10.22 18.70
N GLU A 79 16.63 10.31 19.30
CA GLU A 79 16.13 9.37 20.29
C GLU A 79 15.38 8.21 19.60
N LYS A 80 15.62 6.99 20.07
CA LYS A 80 14.98 5.77 19.54
C LYS A 80 13.75 5.42 20.35
N PHE A 81 12.61 5.35 19.67
CA PHE A 81 11.34 4.91 20.24
C PHE A 81 11.06 3.47 19.82
N ILE A 82 10.56 2.65 20.75
CA ILE A 82 10.18 1.25 20.50
C ILE A 82 8.88 0.94 21.24
N TYR A 83 7.90 0.39 20.55
CA TYR A 83 6.65 -0.08 21.17
C TYR A 83 6.00 -1.20 20.36
N ARG A 84 5.00 -1.85 20.97
CA ARG A 84 4.22 -2.91 20.35
C ARG A 84 2.97 -2.33 19.71
N LEU A 85 2.73 -2.66 18.45
CA LEU A 85 1.51 -2.33 17.73
C LEU A 85 0.68 -3.61 17.58
N LEU A 86 -0.59 -3.57 17.95
CA LEU A 86 -1.54 -4.65 17.72
C LEU A 86 -2.60 -4.16 16.73
N ALA A 87 -2.64 -4.76 15.55
CA ALA A 87 -3.63 -4.46 14.53
C ALA A 87 -4.63 -5.62 14.46
N LYS A 88 -5.91 -5.31 14.67
CA LYS A 88 -6.99 -6.29 14.54
C LYS A 88 -7.29 -6.51 13.06
N LEU A 89 -7.40 -7.77 12.66
CA LEU A 89 -7.84 -8.15 11.33
C LEU A 89 -9.38 -8.06 11.27
N ASP A 90 -9.90 -7.46 10.22
CA ASP A 90 -11.35 -7.49 9.98
C ASP A 90 -11.78 -8.93 9.73
N SER A 91 -12.74 -9.42 10.53
CA SER A 91 -13.31 -10.76 10.37
C SER A 91 -14.22 -10.89 9.15
N ILE A 92 -14.57 -9.76 8.51
CA ILE A 92 -15.49 -9.71 7.39
C ILE A 92 -14.70 -10.04 6.11
N ARG A 93 -14.84 -11.27 5.61
CA ARG A 93 -14.47 -11.58 4.22
C ARG A 93 -15.28 -10.66 3.32
N LYS A 94 -14.64 -9.70 2.67
CA LYS A 94 -15.22 -9.10 1.46
C LYS A 94 -15.26 -10.23 0.42
N THR A 95 -16.43 -10.84 0.25
CA THR A 95 -16.71 -11.68 -0.92
C THR A 95 -16.51 -10.81 -2.16
N ALA A 96 -15.54 -11.20 -2.98
CA ALA A 96 -15.29 -10.63 -4.30
C ALA A 96 -16.48 -10.89 -5.24
#